data_AF-A0A939AY31-F1
#
_entry.id   AF-A0A939AY31-F1
#
_cell.length_a   1.000
_cell.length_b   1.000
_cell.length_c   1.000
_cell.angle_alpha   90.00
_cell.angle_beta   90.00
_cell.angle_gamma   90.00
#
_symmetry.space_group_name_H-M   'P 1'
#
loop_
_entity.id
_entity.type
_entity.pdbx_description
1 polymer ?
#
loop_
_entity_poly.entity_id
_entity_poly.type
_entity_poly.pdbx_seq_one_letter_code
_entity_poly.pdbx_strand_id
1 'polypeptide(L)'
;MSRRALAKFLALGLCLLMLLSGHPDVAIAEQQLPGGTFEVAVVEHLRVKVPAEARQAWLEAERGSWEPWLAQQPGFLGRDLLWDPDREEGTLLIRWASRAQWKAIPIAEVEA
;
A
#
# COMPACT_ATOMS: atom_id res chain seq x y z
N MET A 1 32.06 -1.89 -48.45
CA MET A 1 31.84 -2.35 -47.06
C MET A 1 31.47 -3.83 -47.10
N SER A 2 32.19 -4.72 -46.40
CA SER A 2 31.97 -6.17 -46.54
C SER A 2 30.59 -6.54 -45.98
N ARG A 3 29.85 -7.44 -46.65
CA ARG A 3 28.50 -7.88 -46.21
C ARG A 3 28.49 -8.38 -44.75
N ARG A 4 29.63 -8.93 -44.29
CA ARG A 4 29.86 -9.37 -42.91
C ARG A 4 29.98 -8.20 -41.93
N ALA A 5 30.61 -7.10 -42.31
CA ALA A 5 30.68 -5.90 -41.48
C ALA A 5 29.29 -5.26 -41.35
N LEU A 6 28.53 -5.17 -42.46
CA LEU A 6 27.17 -4.64 -42.44
C LEU A 6 26.24 -5.47 -41.54
N ALA A 7 26.31 -6.80 -41.62
CA ALA A 7 25.53 -7.69 -40.75
C ALA A 7 25.87 -7.52 -39.26
N LYS A 8 27.14 -7.33 -38.92
CA LYS A 8 27.57 -7.07 -37.54
C LYS A 8 27.08 -5.73 -37.02
N PHE A 9 27.15 -4.68 -37.83
CA PHE A 9 26.61 -3.36 -37.46
C PHE A 9 25.09 -3.40 -37.29
N LEU A 10 24.38 -4.11 -38.15
CA LEU A 10 22.93 -4.28 -38.03
C LEU A 10 22.57 -5.07 -36.76
N ALA A 11 23.30 -6.14 -36.45
CA ALA A 11 23.08 -6.93 -35.24
C ALA A 11 23.37 -6.14 -33.96
N LEU A 12 24.46 -5.37 -33.93
CA LEU A 12 24.76 -4.47 -32.80
C LEU A 12 23.71 -3.37 -32.64
N GLY A 13 23.26 -2.79 -33.75
CA GLY A 13 22.18 -1.81 -33.74
C GLY A 13 20.87 -2.40 -33.19
N LEU A 14 20.53 -3.63 -33.58
CA LEU A 14 19.34 -4.32 -33.08
C LEU A 14 19.47 -4.67 -31.58
N CYS A 15 20.62 -5.16 -31.12
CA CYS A 15 20.86 -5.41 -29.69
C CYS A 15 20.78 -4.12 -28.87
N LEU A 16 21.34 -3.02 -29.38
CA LEU A 16 21.27 -1.73 -28.71
C LEU A 16 19.83 -1.21 -28.68
N LEU A 17 19.07 -1.40 -29.75
CA LEU A 17 17.65 -1.06 -29.81
C LEU A 17 16.86 -1.85 -28.77
N MET A 18 17.08 -3.17 -28.66
CA MET A 18 16.41 -4.03 -27.67
C MET A 18 16.77 -3.67 -26.22
N LEU A 19 18.00 -3.23 -25.97
CA LEU A 19 18.44 -2.76 -24.64
C LEU A 19 17.84 -1.40 -24.27
N LEU A 20 17.71 -0.49 -25.25
CA LEU A 20 17.14 0.85 -25.05
C LEU A 20 15.61 0.83 -25.00
N SER A 21 14.96 -0.11 -25.70
CA SER A 21 13.51 -0.35 -25.64
C SER A 21 13.16 -1.21 -24.42
N GLY A 22 13.62 -0.79 -23.22
CA GLY A 22 13.46 -1.51 -21.97
C GLY A 22 12.14 -2.25 -21.88
N HIS A 23 12.21 -3.55 -21.60
CA HIS A 23 11.04 -4.43 -21.52
C HIS A 23 9.94 -3.77 -20.67
N PRO A 24 8.72 -3.57 -21.19
CA PRO A 24 7.57 -3.23 -20.36
C PRO A 24 7.20 -4.37 -19.38
N ASP A 25 7.86 -5.54 -19.51
CA ASP A 25 7.70 -6.74 -18.67
C ASP A 25 8.52 -6.72 -17.37
N VAL A 26 9.09 -5.58 -16.96
CA VAL A 26 9.18 -5.29 -15.52
C VAL A 26 7.96 -4.45 -15.15
N ALA A 27 6.78 -5.03 -15.39
CA ALA A 27 5.65 -4.74 -14.55
C ALA A 27 6.04 -5.22 -13.16
N ILE A 28 6.64 -4.33 -12.35
CA ILE A 28 6.27 -4.31 -10.95
C ILE A 28 4.75 -4.29 -11.02
N ALA A 29 4.11 -5.38 -10.57
CA ALA A 29 2.68 -5.46 -10.50
C ALA A 29 2.22 -4.34 -9.55
N GLU A 30 2.05 -3.14 -10.09
CA GLU A 30 1.13 -2.17 -9.52
C GLU A 30 -0.20 -2.90 -9.57
N GLN A 31 -0.61 -3.42 -8.42
CA GLN A 31 -2.00 -3.75 -8.18
C GLN A 31 -2.76 -2.43 -8.39
N GLN A 32 -3.18 -2.23 -9.64
CA GLN A 32 -4.05 -1.16 -10.06
C GLN A 32 -5.41 -1.45 -9.40
N LEU A 33 -5.54 -1.03 -8.14
CA LEU A 33 -6.82 -0.88 -7.49
C LEU A 33 -7.62 0.11 -8.37
N PRO A 34 -8.86 -0.22 -8.76
CA PRO A 34 -9.67 0.69 -9.55
C PRO A 34 -10.08 1.88 -8.68
N GLY A 35 -9.27 2.93 -8.69
CA GLY A 35 -9.51 4.17 -7.96
C GLY A 35 -8.24 4.81 -7.43
N GLY A 36 -7.67 5.73 -8.23
CA GLY A 36 -6.85 6.84 -7.73
C GLY A 36 -5.39 6.51 -7.43
N THR A 37 -4.50 7.24 -8.09
CA THR A 37 -3.22 7.67 -7.51
C THR A 37 -3.52 8.52 -6.27
N PHE A 38 -3.96 7.90 -5.18
CA PHE A 38 -3.82 8.52 -3.89
C PHE A 38 -2.32 8.56 -3.64
N GLU A 39 -1.68 9.72 -3.77
CA GLU A 39 -0.46 9.98 -3.01
C GLU A 39 -0.87 9.84 -1.54
N VAL A 40 -0.82 8.61 -1.03
CA VAL A 40 -1.02 8.35 0.39
C VAL A 40 0.15 9.03 1.08
N ALA A 41 -0.12 10.21 1.63
CA ALA A 41 0.92 11.03 2.24
C ALA A 41 1.40 10.42 3.56
N VAL A 42 0.53 9.71 4.29
CA VAL A 42 0.85 9.10 5.58
C VAL A 42 0.15 7.75 5.72
N VAL A 43 0.90 6.77 6.21
CA VAL A 43 0.37 5.51 6.74
C VAL A 43 0.63 5.47 8.23
N GLU A 44 -0.44 5.41 9.02
CA GLU A 44 -0.37 5.15 10.45
C GLU A 44 -0.32 3.64 10.69
N HIS A 45 0.63 3.21 11.51
CA HIS A 45 0.86 1.82 11.85
C HIS A 45 0.60 1.61 13.35
N LEU A 46 -0.55 1.01 13.67
CA LEU A 46 -0.92 0.67 15.04
C LEU A 46 -0.71 -0.82 15.28
N ARG A 47 -0.15 -1.15 16.44
CA ARG A 47 0.08 -2.53 16.89
C ARG A 47 -0.56 -2.74 18.23
N VAL A 48 -1.38 -3.78 18.33
CA VAL A 48 -2.15 -4.12 19.53
C VAL A 48 -1.86 -5.57 19.88
N LYS A 49 -1.66 -5.87 21.17
CA LYS A 49 -1.57 -7.27 21.62
C LYS A 49 -2.97 -7.88 21.65
N VAL A 50 -3.12 -8.96 20.89
CA VAL A 50 -4.37 -9.67 20.68
C VAL A 50 -4.07 -11.17 20.80
N PRO A 51 -4.22 -11.73 22.01
CA PRO A 51 -4.12 -13.18 22.23
C PRO A 51 -4.99 -13.95 21.24
N ALA A 52 -4.57 -15.15 20.86
CA ALA A 52 -5.27 -15.95 19.85
C ALA A 52 -6.75 -16.18 20.21
N GLU A 53 -7.05 -16.37 21.49
CA GLU A 53 -8.42 -16.52 22.01
C GLU A 53 -9.27 -15.25 21.89
N ALA A 54 -8.64 -14.07 21.89
CA ALA A 54 -9.30 -12.76 21.81
C ALA A 54 -9.44 -12.27 20.36
N ARG A 55 -8.82 -12.93 19.39
CA ARG A 55 -8.78 -12.51 17.98
C ARG A 55 -10.18 -12.24 17.42
N GLN A 56 -11.13 -13.13 17.64
CA GLN A 56 -12.47 -12.98 17.07
C GLN A 56 -13.21 -11.77 17.66
N ALA A 57 -13.14 -11.59 18.98
CA ALA A 57 -13.73 -10.45 19.67
C ALA A 57 -13.08 -9.13 19.22
N TRP A 58 -11.77 -9.13 19.01
CA TRP A 58 -11.05 -7.99 18.44
C TRP A 58 -11.53 -7.67 17.01
N LEU A 59 -11.60 -8.67 16.11
CA LEU A 59 -12.11 -8.46 14.75
C LEU A 59 -13.55 -7.94 14.71
N GLU A 60 -14.39 -8.36 15.66
CA GLU A 60 -15.77 -7.86 15.80
C GLU A 60 -15.82 -6.42 16.28
N ALA A 61 -14.99 -6.06 17.27
CA ALA A 61 -14.86 -4.68 17.74
C ALA A 61 -14.35 -3.74 16.63
N GLU A 62 -13.38 -4.19 15.84
CA GLU A 62 -12.80 -3.44 14.73
C GLU A 62 -13.81 -3.13 13.62
N ARG A 63 -14.73 -4.07 13.33
CA ARG A 63 -15.85 -3.88 12.38
C ARG A 63 -17.03 -3.09 12.97
N GLY A 64 -17.10 -3.04 14.31
CA GLY A 64 -18.17 -2.40 15.05
C GLY A 64 -18.06 -0.89 15.00
N SER A 65 -17.79 -0.25 16.12
CA SER A 65 -17.84 1.22 16.23
C SER A 65 -16.66 1.93 15.55
N TRP A 66 -15.52 1.26 15.42
CA TRP A 66 -14.28 1.92 15.05
C TRP A 66 -14.14 2.20 13.55
N GLU A 67 -14.47 1.24 12.69
CA GLU A 67 -14.44 1.43 11.22
C GLU A 67 -15.41 2.52 10.73
N PRO A 68 -16.70 2.55 11.15
CA PRO A 68 -17.64 3.60 10.73
C PRO A 68 -17.25 4.99 11.23
N TRP A 69 -16.63 5.09 12.40
CA TRP A 69 -16.14 6.38 12.92
C TRP A 69 -14.92 6.87 12.14
N LEU A 70 -13.95 5.99 11.84
CA LEU A 70 -12.78 6.33 11.00
C LEU A 70 -13.21 6.77 9.59
N ALA A 71 -14.22 6.12 9.01
CA ALA A 71 -14.74 6.46 7.69
C ALA A 71 -15.34 7.88 7.60
N GLN A 72 -15.71 8.48 8.72
CA GLN A 72 -16.23 9.86 8.79
C GLN A 72 -15.11 10.90 8.90
N GLN A 73 -13.87 10.49 9.15
CA GLN A 73 -12.76 11.42 9.37
C GLN A 73 -12.27 12.04 8.05
N PRO A 74 -12.08 13.37 8.00
CA PRO A 74 -11.52 14.03 6.82
C PRO A 74 -10.16 13.44 6.44
N GLY A 75 -10.00 13.05 5.18
CA GLY A 75 -8.74 12.52 4.66
C GLY A 75 -8.46 11.06 4.99
N PHE A 76 -9.40 10.32 5.59
CA PHE A 76 -9.31 8.86 5.69
C PHE A 76 -9.43 8.22 4.29
N LEU A 77 -8.48 7.35 3.94
CA LEU A 77 -8.43 6.68 2.64
C LEU A 77 -8.67 5.16 2.73
N GLY A 78 -8.84 4.62 3.93
CA GLY A 78 -9.03 3.21 4.18
C GLY A 78 -8.01 2.64 5.16
N ARG A 79 -8.24 1.37 5.51
CA ARG A 79 -7.42 0.65 6.48
C ARG A 79 -7.30 -0.82 6.11
N ASP A 80 -6.14 -1.41 6.41
CA ASP A 80 -5.97 -2.85 6.40
C ASP A 80 -5.82 -3.39 7.83
N LEU A 81 -6.40 -4.56 8.06
CA LEU A 81 -6.39 -5.26 9.35
C LEU A 81 -5.64 -6.59 9.18
N LEU A 82 -4.57 -6.77 9.93
CA LEU A 82 -3.69 -7.93 9.87
C LEU A 82 -3.55 -8.53 11.27
N TRP A 83 -3.35 -9.84 11.35
CA TRP A 83 -3.08 -10.52 12.62
C TRP A 83 -1.93 -11.50 12.46
N ASP A 84 -0.94 -11.37 13.33
CA ASP A 84 0.23 -12.22 13.39
C ASP A 84 0.04 -13.30 14.49
N PRO A 85 -0.08 -14.59 14.13
CA PRO A 85 -0.25 -15.68 15.08
C PRO A 85 0.96 -15.93 15.97
N ASP A 86 2.17 -15.71 15.47
CA ASP A 86 3.40 -16.01 16.19
C ASP A 86 3.65 -14.94 17.27
N ARG A 87 3.22 -13.71 17.00
CA ARG A 87 3.39 -12.55 17.89
C ARG A 87 2.14 -12.18 18.67
N GLU A 88 1.03 -12.88 18.43
CA GLU A 88 -0.31 -12.57 18.95
C GLU A 88 -0.60 -11.07 18.87
N GLU A 89 -0.46 -10.53 17.67
CA GLU A 89 -0.45 -9.09 17.42
C GLU A 89 -1.40 -8.71 16.29
N GLY A 90 -2.36 -7.86 16.61
CA GLY A 90 -3.18 -7.16 15.63
C GLY A 90 -2.43 -5.94 15.10
N THR A 91 -2.40 -5.78 13.77
CA THR A 91 -1.81 -4.62 13.09
C THR A 91 -2.87 -3.92 12.26
N LEU A 92 -2.98 -2.59 12.45
CA LEU A 92 -3.82 -1.72 11.64
C LEU A 92 -2.91 -0.81 10.81
N LEU A 93 -3.12 -0.81 9.49
CA LEU A 93 -2.48 0.12 8.58
C LEU A 93 -3.52 1.11 8.07
N ILE A 94 -3.53 2.33 8.60
CA ILE A 94 -4.52 3.36 8.25
C ILE A 94 -3.89 4.36 7.30
N ARG A 95 -4.52 4.56 6.15
CA ARG A 95 -4.04 5.48 5.11
C ARG A 95 -4.74 6.83 5.22
N TRP A 96 -3.95 7.89 5.17
CA TRP A 96 -4.41 9.27 5.24
C TRP A 96 -3.95 10.06 4.02
N ALA A 97 -4.83 10.94 3.52
CA ALA A 97 -4.53 11.84 2.42
C ALA A 97 -3.49 12.91 2.79
N SER A 98 -3.37 13.28 4.06
CA SER A 98 -2.31 14.18 4.55
C SER A 98 -2.01 14.00 6.03
N ARG A 99 -0.78 14.36 6.44
CA ARG A 99 -0.39 14.41 7.86
C ARG A 99 -1.22 15.42 8.65
N ALA A 100 -1.60 16.54 8.03
CA ALA A 100 -2.38 17.59 8.68
C ALA A 100 -3.78 17.08 9.06
N GLN A 101 -4.44 16.35 8.15
CA GLN A 101 -5.74 15.73 8.40
C GLN A 101 -5.68 14.67 9.50
N TRP A 102 -4.69 13.77 9.46
CA TRP A 102 -4.48 12.80 10.54
C TRP A 102 -4.31 13.47 11.91
N LYS A 103 -3.48 14.52 11.99
CA LYS A 103 -3.21 15.23 13.25
C LYS A 103 -4.31 16.20 13.67
N ALA A 104 -5.34 16.40 12.84
CA ALA A 104 -6.47 17.28 13.14
C ALA A 104 -7.55 16.58 13.98
N ILE A 105 -7.52 15.25 14.08
CA ILE A 105 -8.45 14.47 14.91
C ILE A 105 -8.29 14.89 16.38
N PRO A 106 -9.33 15.46 17.02
CA PRO A 106 -9.26 15.88 18.41
C PRO A 106 -9.14 14.68 19.36
N ILE A 107 -8.27 14.78 20.38
CA ILE A 107 -8.07 13.70 21.35
C ILE A 107 -9.36 13.35 22.12
N ALA A 108 -10.21 14.35 22.36
CA ALA A 108 -11.49 14.19 23.04
C ALA A 108 -12.47 13.27 22.28
N GLU A 109 -12.31 13.11 20.96
CA GLU A 109 -13.13 12.20 20.16
C GLU A 109 -12.63 10.75 20.21
N VAL A 110 -11.39 10.53 20.66
CA VAL A 110 -10.77 9.21 20.79
C VAL A 110 -10.93 8.63 22.21
N GLU A 111 -11.04 9.50 23.23
CA GLU A 111 -11.15 9.12 24.64
C GLU A 111 -12.60 8.93 25.16
N ALA A 112 -13.61 9.20 24.31
CA ALA A 112 -15.03 9.11 24.67
C ALA A 112 -15.60 7.69 24.53
#